data_AF-A0A3A4PCL6-F1
#
_entry.id   AF-A0A3A4PCL6-F1
#
_cell.length_a   1.000
_cell.length_b   1.000
_cell.length_c   1.000
_cell.angle_alpha   90.00
_cell.angle_beta   90.00
_cell.angle_gamma   90.00
#
_symmetry.space_group_name_H-M   'P 1'
#
loop_
_entity.id
_entity.type
_entity.pdbx_description
1 polymer ?
#
loop_
_entity_poly.entity_id
_entity_poly.type
_entity_poly.pdbx_seq_one_letter_code
_entity_poly.pdbx_strand_id
1 'polypeptide(L)'
;MFRDLSCGYPTACCWRGSSMPRCSRLRFSRYWVTCTWLFCIDPRAPRFGQSFMGTSTENGLIIIILDGQEQWKNLAQMKILNHKNLAAVARAIMLVVPLVLGTEAKADLPSFARFLSPGQLTKSHAHEKKLTDCYACHTLTRGIDDSRCLDCHKDVKERLSRRDGYHGKLQGSCTECHTDHKGLESDIINDFDPQAFNHRLSNYPLTGKHAEIHCDKCHAKQHPHDEPHIHYIGLKATKCTSCHKNPHPQAISIDCEKCHSTDGWSGPALKYTHSRDSQYKLLGKHQEASCEKCHRGPEPATQFIVPNTACVDCHADKHNDQLSKSCEKCHDETGWTGRSTNYSHALDSNYKLVGKHQELSCDKCHKPGEPIAKLAAAKFKDIGTDCINCHTDEHQGQLSTQCRNCHGEFGWKGAFLTFNHDEQSNFKLDAIHNSVGCADCHEHETYKPLKAACVDCHAEYAEIMAGSSGMTAGKALPDPHWKRIRCDQCHDSREEGQRIVSYQDRCVQCHNPRYGLLLLDWMKAWFDSRVETHALFQQIQEQGLTMPAEFQQFPERIKQVEKIGAHNFLLAPLEWKALKDDLEREASKSLTSKANNSDARQLLETASENSAAEGSKK
;
A
#
# COMPACT_ATOMS: atom_id res chain seq x y z
N MET A 1 33.10 39.69 -13.39
CA MET A 1 33.84 39.37 -12.15
C MET A 1 34.29 37.92 -12.24
N PHE A 2 35.61 37.71 -12.24
CA PHE A 2 36.35 36.44 -12.16
C PHE A 2 35.84 35.56 -10.98
N ARG A 3 35.98 34.22 -10.87
CA ARG A 3 36.85 33.19 -11.47
C ARG A 3 36.33 31.81 -10.98
N ASP A 4 36.41 30.77 -11.81
CA ASP A 4 37.09 29.47 -11.60
C ASP A 4 37.13 28.79 -10.21
N LEU A 5 37.15 27.47 -10.01
CA LEU A 5 37.25 26.26 -10.86
C LEU A 5 36.95 25.04 -9.93
N SER A 6 36.59 23.94 -10.58
CA SER A 6 36.70 22.50 -10.25
C SER A 6 37.88 22.06 -9.33
N CYS A 7 38.05 20.84 -8.78
CA CYS A 7 37.54 19.48 -8.94
C CYS A 7 38.14 18.60 -7.80
N GLY A 8 37.62 17.38 -7.56
CA GLY A 8 38.44 16.26 -7.04
C GLY A 8 37.78 15.26 -6.06
N TYR A 9 37.33 14.12 -6.58
CA TYR A 9 37.07 12.83 -5.86
C TYR A 9 38.41 12.05 -5.63
N PRO A 10 38.49 10.84 -4.99
CA PRO A 10 37.51 10.00 -4.25
C PRO A 10 38.06 9.32 -2.94
N THR A 11 37.22 8.46 -2.33
CA THR A 11 37.48 7.23 -1.50
C THR A 11 37.39 7.25 0.04
N ALA A 12 36.31 6.57 0.50
CA ALA A 12 36.25 5.45 1.45
C ALA A 12 36.48 5.57 2.99
N CYS A 13 35.56 4.88 3.69
CA CYS A 13 35.69 4.12 4.95
C CYS A 13 34.98 4.64 6.24
N CYS A 14 33.82 4.00 6.47
CA CYS A 14 33.39 3.27 7.68
C CYS A 14 33.17 3.95 9.06
N TRP A 15 31.95 3.65 9.55
CA TRP A 15 31.54 3.34 10.95
C TRP A 15 31.33 4.49 11.93
N ARG A 16 30.07 4.81 12.26
CA ARG A 16 29.22 4.26 13.37
C ARG A 16 29.66 4.71 14.76
N GLY A 17 28.81 5.50 15.42
CA GLY A 17 28.95 5.84 16.84
C GLY A 17 27.91 6.84 17.35
N SER A 18 26.70 6.35 17.60
CA SER A 18 25.82 6.68 18.73
C SER A 18 25.62 8.15 19.15
N SER A 19 24.42 8.69 18.90
CA SER A 19 23.89 9.87 19.58
C SER A 19 22.52 9.58 20.21
N MET A 20 22.40 9.99 21.48
CA MET A 20 21.19 10.01 22.31
C MET A 20 20.01 10.75 21.64
N PRO A 21 18.79 10.57 22.17
CA PRO A 21 17.89 11.72 22.36
C PRO A 21 17.41 11.80 23.82
N ARG A 22 17.63 12.93 24.50
CA ARG A 22 16.75 14.12 24.57
C ARG A 22 15.38 13.86 25.21
N CYS A 23 15.25 14.34 26.45
CA CYS A 23 13.96 14.66 27.07
C CYS A 23 13.34 15.91 26.44
N SER A 24 12.05 15.84 26.13
CA SER A 24 11.17 17.02 26.17
C SER A 24 9.71 16.62 26.39
N ARG A 25 9.22 16.99 27.59
CA ARG A 25 7.87 17.48 27.96
C ARG A 25 6.62 16.66 27.58
N LEU A 26 6.00 16.09 28.61
CA LEU A 26 4.55 15.82 28.68
C LEU A 26 3.96 16.48 29.94
N ARG A 27 2.83 17.18 29.77
CA ARG A 27 1.93 17.63 30.84
C ARG A 27 0.86 16.55 31.06
N PHE A 28 0.68 16.20 32.35
CA PHE A 28 -0.49 15.68 33.07
C PHE A 28 -1.53 14.79 32.35
N SER A 29 -1.69 13.57 32.86
CA SER A 29 -2.95 13.21 33.53
C SER A 29 -2.72 12.14 34.61
N ARG A 30 -3.49 12.26 35.70
CA ARG A 30 -3.54 11.39 36.87
C ARG A 30 -4.02 10.00 36.47
N TYR A 31 -3.43 8.93 36.99
CA TYR A 31 -4.07 7.81 37.69
C TYR A 31 -3.00 6.86 38.21
N TRP A 32 -3.25 6.30 39.39
CA TRP A 32 -2.30 5.55 40.22
C TRP A 32 -1.89 4.23 39.57
N VAL A 33 -0.58 4.01 39.40
CA VAL A 33 0.01 2.72 39.02
C VAL A 33 0.66 2.12 40.26
N THR A 34 0.25 0.91 40.60
CA THR A 34 0.85 0.02 41.59
C THR A 34 2.29 -0.34 41.22
N CYS A 35 3.22 -0.08 42.13
CA CYS A 35 4.61 -0.52 42.01
C CYS A 35 4.69 -2.05 42.17
N THR A 36 5.11 -2.74 41.12
CA THR A 36 5.63 -4.12 41.22
C THR A 36 7.13 -4.04 40.97
N TRP A 37 7.93 -4.26 42.01
CA TRP A 37 9.37 -4.41 41.89
C TRP A 37 9.69 -5.86 41.50
N LEU A 38 10.22 -6.05 40.30
CA LEU A 38 11.02 -7.24 39.95
C LEU A 38 12.44 -7.05 40.49
N PHE A 39 12.92 -8.00 41.29
CA PHE A 39 14.35 -8.20 41.56
C PHE A 39 14.84 -9.44 40.81
N CYS A 40 15.97 -9.31 40.12
CA CYS A 40 16.73 -10.41 39.55
C CYS A 40 17.85 -10.86 40.51
N ILE A 41 17.83 -12.17 40.83
CA ILE A 41 18.93 -13.16 40.87
C ILE A 41 20.09 -13.00 41.89
N ASP A 42 20.27 -14.02 42.74
CA ASP A 42 21.55 -14.75 42.90
C ASP A 42 21.29 -16.23 43.25
N PRO A 43 21.87 -17.23 42.53
CA PRO A 43 21.78 -18.65 42.86
C PRO A 43 23.09 -19.18 43.43
N ARG A 44 23.20 -19.36 44.76
CA ARG A 44 24.27 -20.15 45.40
C ARG A 44 23.92 -20.58 46.86
N ALA A 45 23.33 -21.78 46.99
CA ALA A 45 23.36 -22.77 48.11
C ALA A 45 22.92 -22.39 49.55
N PRO A 46 22.63 -23.36 50.46
CA PRO A 46 21.94 -24.65 50.33
C PRO A 46 20.66 -24.74 51.22
N ARG A 47 19.83 -25.76 50.96
CA ARG A 47 18.56 -26.05 51.64
C ARG A 47 18.75 -26.41 53.12
N PHE A 48 17.96 -25.81 54.01
CA PHE A 48 17.40 -26.46 55.21
C PHE A 48 16.01 -25.88 55.49
N GLY A 49 15.06 -26.77 55.79
CA GLY A 49 13.66 -26.43 55.94
C GLY A 49 13.36 -25.72 57.25
N GLN A 50 12.28 -24.94 57.25
CA GLN A 50 11.13 -25.09 58.16
C GLN A 50 10.14 -23.97 57.85
N SER A 51 8.87 -24.36 57.75
CA SER A 51 7.72 -23.49 57.57
C SER A 51 7.44 -22.70 58.84
N PHE A 52 7.20 -21.39 58.74
CA PHE A 52 6.37 -20.69 59.73
C PHE A 52 5.48 -19.64 59.04
N MET A 53 4.17 -19.81 59.24
CA MET A 53 3.12 -18.82 59.06
C MET A 53 3.12 -17.88 60.27
N GLY A 54 3.03 -16.58 60.04
CA GLY A 54 2.68 -15.61 61.07
C GLY A 54 1.22 -15.23 60.93
N THR A 55 0.42 -15.45 61.98
CA THR A 55 -0.90 -14.86 62.19
C THR A 55 -0.80 -13.87 63.34
N SER A 56 -1.33 -12.66 63.15
CA SER A 56 -1.62 -11.74 64.26
C SER A 56 -2.96 -12.08 64.87
N THR A 57 -3.03 -12.23 66.19
CA THR A 57 -4.26 -11.99 66.94
C THR A 57 -3.96 -11.14 68.16
N GLU A 58 -4.79 -10.14 68.35
CA GLU A 58 -4.93 -9.37 69.58
C GLU A 58 -5.39 -10.30 70.71
N ASN A 59 -4.73 -10.16 71.86
CA ASN A 59 -5.07 -10.61 73.22
C ASN A 59 -3.96 -11.48 73.82
N GLY A 60 -3.19 -10.85 74.70
CA GLY A 60 -2.02 -11.42 75.34
C GLY A 60 -2.34 -12.59 76.26
N LEU A 61 -1.50 -13.62 76.16
CA LEU A 61 -1.24 -14.57 77.24
C LEU A 61 0.29 -14.72 77.35
N ILE A 62 0.83 -14.36 78.51
CA ILE A 62 2.24 -14.58 78.85
C ILE A 62 2.42 -16.07 79.14
N ILE A 63 3.28 -16.75 78.37
CA ILE A 63 3.77 -18.10 78.69
C ILE A 63 5.27 -18.02 78.97
N ILE A 64 5.63 -18.37 80.20
CA ILE A 64 7.00 -18.62 80.64
C ILE A 64 7.48 -19.90 79.95
N ILE A 65 8.59 -19.82 79.22
CA ILE A 65 9.25 -20.95 78.58
C ILE A 65 10.10 -21.66 79.64
N LEU A 66 9.82 -22.94 79.90
CA LEU A 66 10.79 -23.85 80.52
C LEU A 66 11.28 -24.83 79.45
N ASP A 67 12.53 -24.61 79.06
CA ASP A 67 13.38 -25.53 78.31
C ASP A 67 13.97 -26.57 79.28
N GLY A 68 14.33 -27.76 78.78
CA GLY A 68 15.17 -28.69 79.52
C GLY A 68 14.74 -30.16 79.48
N GLN A 69 15.58 -30.95 78.81
CA GLN A 69 15.58 -32.41 78.83
C GLN A 69 15.84 -33.03 80.20
N GLU A 70 15.58 -34.35 80.23
CA GLU A 70 16.14 -35.41 81.09
C GLU A 70 15.30 -35.93 82.27
N GLN A 71 14.98 -37.23 82.11
CA GLN A 71 14.98 -38.31 83.11
C GLN A 71 14.15 -38.12 84.38
N TRP A 72 13.07 -38.90 84.56
CA TRP A 72 12.91 -39.77 85.73
C TRP A 72 12.06 -41.00 85.38
N LYS A 73 12.60 -42.16 85.78
CA LYS A 73 12.04 -43.50 85.69
C LYS A 73 10.87 -43.69 86.67
N ASN A 74 10.08 -44.74 86.40
CA ASN A 74 9.14 -45.44 87.29
C ASN A 74 7.76 -44.79 87.48
N LEU A 75 6.75 -45.38 86.84
CA LEU A 75 5.58 -45.97 87.51
C LEU A 75 4.79 -46.79 86.48
N ALA A 76 5.30 -47.99 86.19
CA ALA A 76 4.44 -49.08 85.75
C ALA A 76 3.64 -49.52 86.99
N GLN A 77 2.32 -49.34 86.94
CA GLN A 77 1.26 -50.13 87.61
C GLN A 77 0.02 -49.25 87.84
N MET A 78 -0.91 -49.23 86.88
CA MET A 78 -2.32 -49.14 87.24
C MET A 78 -3.12 -50.12 86.38
N LYS A 79 -3.49 -51.21 87.06
CA LYS A 79 -4.39 -52.25 86.59
C LYS A 79 -5.72 -51.64 86.13
N ILE A 80 -6.19 -52.18 85.02
CA ILE A 80 -7.57 -52.18 84.54
C ILE A 80 -8.54 -52.28 85.72
N LEU A 81 -9.33 -51.22 85.95
CA LEU A 81 -10.47 -51.25 86.86
C LEU A 81 -11.74 -51.54 86.07
N ASN A 82 -12.43 -52.57 86.55
CA ASN A 82 -13.60 -53.22 85.99
C ASN A 82 -14.84 -52.30 86.03
N HIS A 83 -15.66 -52.33 84.98
CA HIS A 83 -16.82 -51.44 84.72
C HIS A 83 -17.99 -51.49 85.73
N LYS A 84 -17.85 -52.17 86.88
CA LYS A 84 -18.95 -52.36 87.84
C LYS A 84 -18.99 -51.38 89.03
N ASN A 85 -18.02 -50.46 89.17
CA ASN A 85 -17.98 -49.52 90.31
C ASN A 85 -18.07 -48.03 89.94
N LEU A 86 -18.24 -47.66 88.66
CA LEU A 86 -18.42 -46.26 88.25
C LEU A 86 -19.79 -45.67 88.66
N ALA A 87 -20.83 -46.51 88.78
CA ALA A 87 -22.16 -46.06 89.24
C ALA A 87 -22.20 -45.75 90.76
N ALA A 88 -21.29 -46.34 91.55
CA ALA A 88 -21.21 -46.10 92.99
C ALA A 88 -20.39 -44.84 93.33
N VAL A 89 -19.36 -44.54 92.54
CA VAL A 89 -18.55 -43.31 92.68
C VAL A 89 -19.31 -42.08 92.16
N ALA A 90 -20.09 -42.21 91.08
CA ALA A 90 -20.96 -41.14 90.59
C ALA A 90 -22.12 -40.80 91.54
N ARG A 91 -22.64 -41.79 92.30
CA ARG A 91 -23.67 -41.56 93.33
C ARG A 91 -23.13 -40.95 94.63
N ALA A 92 -21.86 -41.18 94.96
CA ALA A 92 -21.24 -40.58 96.15
C ALA A 92 -20.84 -39.11 95.94
N ILE A 93 -20.53 -38.70 94.71
CA ILE A 93 -20.19 -37.30 94.37
C ILE A 93 -21.46 -36.42 94.22
N MET A 94 -22.60 -37.00 93.85
CA MET A 94 -23.89 -36.30 93.71
C MET A 94 -24.66 -36.05 95.03
N LEU A 95 -24.16 -36.49 96.18
CA LEU A 95 -24.81 -36.28 97.49
C LEU A 95 -24.00 -35.43 98.48
N VAL A 96 -22.76 -35.02 98.16
CA VAL A 96 -21.89 -34.25 99.09
C VAL A 96 -21.55 -32.85 98.59
N VAL A 97 -21.83 -32.50 97.33
CA VAL A 97 -21.49 -31.17 96.77
C VAL A 97 -22.60 -30.10 96.89
N PRO A 98 -23.92 -30.37 97.03
CA PRO A 98 -24.89 -29.28 97.17
C PRO A 98 -24.90 -28.61 98.56
N LEU A 99 -24.11 -29.07 99.55
CA LEU A 99 -24.21 -28.59 100.94
C LEU A 99 -23.17 -27.52 101.34
N VAL A 100 -22.29 -27.07 100.43
CA VAL A 100 -21.24 -26.09 100.78
C VAL A 100 -21.20 -24.84 99.89
N LEU A 101 -21.94 -24.78 98.78
CA LEU A 101 -22.03 -23.56 97.97
C LEU A 101 -23.48 -23.32 97.55
N GLY A 102 -24.14 -22.41 98.28
CA GLY A 102 -25.51 -21.96 98.02
C GLY A 102 -25.63 -21.20 96.70
N THR A 103 -25.62 -21.91 95.58
CA THR A 103 -26.02 -21.38 94.27
C THR A 103 -27.07 -22.31 93.68
N GLU A 104 -28.30 -21.81 93.56
CA GLU A 104 -29.33 -22.41 92.71
C GLU A 104 -28.85 -22.33 91.25
N ALA A 105 -28.13 -23.34 90.78
CA ALA A 105 -28.00 -23.58 89.36
C ALA A 105 -29.34 -24.11 88.87
N LYS A 106 -30.20 -23.20 88.37
CA LYS A 106 -31.34 -23.58 87.53
C LYS A 106 -30.78 -24.23 86.26
N ALA A 107 -30.62 -25.54 86.28
CA ALA A 107 -30.44 -26.30 85.06
C ALA A 107 -31.73 -26.19 84.25
N ASP A 108 -31.65 -25.66 83.03
CA ASP A 108 -32.75 -25.65 82.06
C ASP A 108 -33.22 -27.10 81.80
N LEU A 109 -34.32 -27.49 82.44
CA LEU A 109 -34.98 -28.79 82.24
C LEU A 109 -35.29 -29.16 80.76
N PRO A 110 -35.55 -28.22 79.82
CA PRO A 110 -35.77 -28.57 78.41
C PRO A 110 -34.54 -29.20 77.72
N SER A 111 -33.32 -28.86 78.16
CA SER A 111 -32.08 -29.30 77.53
C SER A 111 -31.64 -30.70 77.99
N PHE A 112 -31.92 -31.04 79.26
CA PHE A 112 -31.61 -32.38 79.80
C PHE A 112 -32.62 -33.45 79.33
N ALA A 113 -33.89 -33.09 79.14
CA ALA A 113 -34.91 -33.99 78.60
C ALA A 113 -34.65 -34.36 77.12
N ARG A 114 -34.14 -33.41 76.32
CA ARG A 114 -33.69 -33.67 74.93
C ARG A 114 -32.46 -34.59 74.85
N PHE A 115 -31.64 -34.66 75.89
CA PHE A 115 -30.50 -35.59 75.93
C PHE A 115 -30.92 -37.04 76.14
N LEU A 116 -32.02 -37.28 76.88
CA LEU A 116 -32.54 -38.63 77.16
C LEU A 116 -33.53 -39.13 76.10
N SER A 117 -34.16 -38.23 75.33
CA SER A 117 -35.07 -38.57 74.25
C SER A 117 -35.05 -37.48 73.15
N PRO A 118 -33.99 -37.43 72.31
CA PRO A 118 -33.72 -36.33 71.38
C PRO A 118 -34.74 -36.18 70.23
N GLY A 119 -35.65 -37.14 70.06
CA GLY A 119 -36.57 -37.20 68.92
C GLY A 119 -36.17 -38.29 67.93
N GLN A 120 -37.04 -38.56 66.97
CA GLN A 120 -36.78 -39.58 65.95
C GLN A 120 -35.68 -39.13 64.99
N LEU A 121 -34.83 -40.08 64.60
CA LEU A 121 -33.84 -39.87 63.53
C LEU A 121 -34.53 -39.50 62.21
N THR A 122 -33.80 -38.81 61.35
CA THR A 122 -34.21 -38.49 59.98
C THR A 122 -34.35 -39.76 59.12
N LYS A 123 -35.16 -39.72 58.04
CA LYS A 123 -35.42 -40.85 57.12
C LYS A 123 -34.12 -41.52 56.63
N SER A 124 -33.07 -40.73 56.40
CA SER A 124 -31.77 -41.20 55.92
C SER A 124 -31.07 -42.18 56.87
N HIS A 125 -31.36 -42.10 58.17
CA HIS A 125 -30.75 -42.93 59.21
C HIS A 125 -31.77 -43.82 59.95
N ALA A 126 -33.07 -43.56 59.80
CA ALA A 126 -34.13 -44.28 60.52
C ALA A 126 -34.14 -45.81 60.33
N HIS A 127 -33.63 -46.31 59.21
CA HIS A 127 -33.69 -47.73 58.84
C HIS A 127 -32.41 -48.52 59.13
N GLU A 128 -31.36 -47.87 59.64
CA GLU A 128 -30.08 -48.53 59.90
C GLU A 128 -30.12 -49.25 61.25
N LYS A 129 -29.97 -50.59 61.21
CA LYS A 129 -30.09 -51.45 62.40
C LYS A 129 -29.10 -51.10 63.51
N LYS A 130 -27.94 -50.52 63.16
CA LYS A 130 -26.91 -50.08 64.12
C LYS A 130 -27.25 -48.77 64.84
N LEU A 131 -28.24 -47.99 64.38
CA LEU A 131 -28.53 -46.65 64.89
C LEU A 131 -29.53 -46.62 66.05
N THR A 132 -29.88 -47.78 66.60
CA THR A 132 -30.48 -47.90 67.94
C THR A 132 -29.45 -47.76 69.07
N ASP A 133 -28.15 -47.78 68.73
CA ASP A 133 -27.05 -47.51 69.65
C ASP A 133 -26.67 -46.01 69.60
N CYS A 134 -26.98 -45.27 70.67
CA CYS A 134 -26.63 -43.85 70.77
C CYS A 134 -25.11 -43.61 70.62
N TYR A 135 -24.28 -44.59 70.99
CA TYR A 135 -22.81 -44.50 70.88
C TYR A 135 -22.29 -44.68 69.46
N ALA A 136 -23.16 -45.02 68.50
CA ALA A 136 -22.81 -45.03 67.09
C ALA A 136 -22.38 -43.64 66.60
N CYS A 137 -22.99 -42.58 67.14
CA CYS A 137 -22.68 -41.19 66.80
C CYS A 137 -22.11 -40.39 67.99
N HIS A 138 -22.52 -40.71 69.23
CA HIS A 138 -22.13 -39.95 70.42
C HIS A 138 -20.96 -40.57 71.20
N THR A 139 -20.16 -39.70 71.80
CA THR A 139 -19.20 -40.03 72.86
C THR A 139 -19.75 -39.61 74.22
N LEU A 140 -19.36 -40.33 75.28
CA LEU A 140 -19.86 -40.10 76.65
C LEU A 140 -19.57 -38.69 77.20
N THR A 141 -18.56 -37.99 76.70
CA THR A 141 -18.08 -36.73 77.31
C THR A 141 -17.92 -35.57 76.33
N ARG A 142 -17.93 -35.81 75.01
CA ARG A 142 -17.66 -34.79 73.99
C ARG A 142 -18.81 -34.62 72.97
N GLY A 143 -19.95 -35.28 73.18
CA GLY A 143 -21.06 -35.23 72.24
C GLY A 143 -20.72 -35.99 70.95
N ILE A 144 -21.15 -35.47 69.80
CA ILE A 144 -20.94 -36.11 68.48
C ILE A 144 -19.49 -35.89 68.04
N ASP A 145 -18.82 -36.96 67.61
CA ASP A 145 -17.46 -36.91 67.05
C ASP A 145 -17.51 -37.19 65.55
N ASP A 146 -17.00 -36.27 64.73
CA ASP A 146 -17.03 -36.39 63.26
C ASP A 146 -16.41 -37.69 62.74
N SER A 147 -15.43 -38.26 63.46
CA SER A 147 -14.81 -39.54 63.07
C SER A 147 -15.82 -40.68 63.00
N ARG A 148 -16.87 -40.64 63.82
CA ARG A 148 -17.97 -41.61 63.83
C ARG A 148 -18.79 -41.55 62.54
N CYS A 149 -19.08 -40.34 62.05
CA CYS A 149 -19.73 -40.16 60.76
C CYS A 149 -18.86 -40.77 59.63
N LEU A 150 -17.56 -40.50 59.67
CA LEU A 150 -16.62 -40.94 58.62
C LEU A 150 -16.33 -42.44 58.63
N ASP A 151 -16.59 -43.17 59.71
CA ASP A 151 -16.45 -44.63 59.75
C ASP A 151 -17.45 -45.33 58.83
N CYS A 152 -18.65 -44.77 58.69
CA CYS A 152 -19.68 -45.23 57.75
C CYS A 152 -19.61 -44.49 56.40
N HIS A 153 -19.43 -43.16 56.41
CA HIS A 153 -19.37 -42.33 55.20
C HIS A 153 -17.96 -42.30 54.57
N LYS A 154 -17.50 -43.47 54.13
CA LYS A 154 -16.15 -43.67 53.58
C LYS A 154 -15.85 -42.81 52.36
N ASP A 155 -16.84 -42.56 51.49
CA ASP A 155 -16.68 -41.70 50.32
C ASP A 155 -16.40 -40.24 50.70
N VAL A 156 -17.03 -39.75 51.79
CA VAL A 156 -16.77 -38.41 52.33
C VAL A 156 -15.41 -38.38 53.01
N LYS A 157 -15.06 -39.42 53.77
CA LYS A 157 -13.73 -39.58 54.39
C LYS A 157 -12.60 -39.49 53.37
N GLU A 158 -12.75 -40.17 52.24
CA GLU A 158 -11.78 -40.13 51.14
C GLU A 158 -11.65 -38.71 50.56
N ARG A 159 -12.77 -38.01 50.35
CA ARG A 159 -12.77 -36.62 49.82
C ARG A 159 -12.14 -35.62 50.77
N LEU A 160 -12.43 -35.72 52.07
CA LEU A 160 -11.77 -34.91 53.11
C LEU A 160 -10.26 -35.13 53.09
N SER A 161 -9.82 -36.39 53.01
CA SER A 161 -8.39 -36.71 52.96
C SER A 161 -7.69 -36.15 51.72
N ARG A 162 -8.39 -36.09 50.59
CA ARG A 162 -7.86 -35.58 49.31
C ARG A 162 -8.08 -34.08 49.09
N ARG A 163 -8.80 -33.42 50.01
CA ARG A 163 -9.30 -32.04 49.82
C ARG A 163 -10.07 -31.86 48.50
N ASP A 164 -10.87 -32.87 48.13
CA ASP A 164 -11.60 -32.94 46.87
C ASP A 164 -13.06 -32.47 47.00
N GLY A 165 -13.53 -31.72 46.01
CA GLY A 165 -14.91 -31.21 45.92
C GLY A 165 -15.27 -30.19 47.02
N TYR A 166 -16.58 -30.01 47.23
CA TYR A 166 -17.11 -29.09 48.23
C TYR A 166 -16.71 -29.51 49.65
N HIS A 167 -17.06 -30.73 50.06
CA HIS A 167 -16.76 -31.25 51.39
C HIS A 167 -15.26 -31.25 51.72
N GLY A 168 -14.38 -31.59 50.76
CA GLY A 168 -12.93 -31.59 50.98
C GLY A 168 -12.32 -30.20 51.26
N LYS A 169 -13.04 -29.12 50.94
CA LYS A 169 -12.61 -27.74 51.18
C LYS A 169 -13.24 -27.12 52.43
N LEU A 170 -14.21 -27.79 53.05
CA LEU A 170 -14.87 -27.30 54.26
C LEU A 170 -13.98 -27.49 55.50
N GLN A 171 -14.19 -26.63 56.48
CA GLN A 171 -13.64 -26.71 57.83
C GLN A 171 -14.82 -26.63 58.81
N GLY A 172 -14.64 -27.15 60.03
CA GLY A 172 -15.70 -27.21 61.03
C GLY A 172 -16.24 -28.62 61.23
N SER A 173 -17.22 -28.76 62.13
CA SER A 173 -17.85 -30.05 62.43
C SER A 173 -18.91 -30.42 61.41
N CYS A 174 -19.10 -31.72 61.17
CA CYS A 174 -20.20 -32.25 60.35
C CYS A 174 -21.56 -31.75 60.84
N THR A 175 -21.71 -31.57 62.16
CA THR A 175 -22.97 -31.21 62.81
C THR A 175 -23.45 -29.79 62.55
N GLU A 176 -22.59 -28.92 62.03
CA GLU A 176 -22.95 -27.55 61.67
C GLU A 176 -23.89 -27.53 60.46
N CYS A 177 -23.71 -28.46 59.52
CA CYS A 177 -24.56 -28.59 58.33
C CYS A 177 -25.47 -29.82 58.40
N HIS A 178 -25.07 -30.88 59.10
CA HIS A 178 -25.81 -32.14 59.19
C HIS A 178 -26.37 -32.35 60.60
N THR A 179 -27.67 -32.17 60.77
CA THR A 179 -28.32 -32.42 62.06
C THR A 179 -29.31 -33.56 61.95
N ASP A 180 -29.16 -34.53 62.84
CA ASP A 180 -30.12 -35.62 63.01
C ASP A 180 -31.12 -35.29 64.14
N HIS A 181 -32.09 -36.18 64.39
CA HIS A 181 -33.14 -36.04 65.40
C HIS A 181 -34.23 -34.99 65.13
N LYS A 182 -34.38 -34.55 63.88
CA LYS A 182 -35.45 -33.62 63.47
C LYS A 182 -36.79 -34.30 63.13
N GLY A 183 -36.84 -35.62 63.20
CA GLY A 183 -37.99 -36.44 62.81
C GLY A 183 -37.83 -37.07 61.42
N LEU A 184 -38.60 -38.12 61.15
CA LEU A 184 -38.47 -38.94 59.95
C LEU A 184 -38.54 -38.12 58.66
N GLU A 185 -39.49 -37.20 58.55
CA GLU A 185 -39.73 -36.43 57.32
C GLU A 185 -38.76 -35.25 57.11
N SER A 186 -37.79 -35.06 58.01
CA SER A 186 -36.80 -33.97 57.88
C SER A 186 -35.57 -34.40 57.10
N ASP A 187 -35.03 -33.48 56.30
CA ASP A 187 -33.72 -33.64 55.70
C ASP A 187 -32.61 -33.52 56.75
N ILE A 188 -31.59 -34.36 56.60
CA ILE A 188 -30.41 -34.34 57.47
C ILE A 188 -29.55 -33.09 57.23
N ILE A 189 -29.63 -32.47 56.04
CA ILE A 189 -28.87 -31.26 55.68
C ILE A 189 -29.71 -30.03 55.99
N ASN A 190 -29.15 -29.12 56.79
CA ASN A 190 -29.82 -27.87 57.16
C ASN A 190 -29.93 -26.92 55.96
N ASP A 191 -31.16 -26.57 55.60
CA ASP A 191 -31.49 -25.46 54.69
C ASP A 191 -30.73 -25.48 53.34
N PHE A 192 -30.45 -26.67 52.80
CA PHE A 192 -29.76 -26.81 51.52
C PHE A 192 -30.72 -26.58 50.35
N ASP A 193 -30.51 -25.47 49.63
CA ASP A 193 -31.14 -25.22 48.34
C ASP A 193 -30.17 -25.58 47.19
N PRO A 194 -30.45 -26.67 46.43
CA PRO A 194 -29.63 -27.04 45.28
C PRO A 194 -29.58 -25.95 44.19
N GLN A 195 -30.61 -25.12 44.06
CA GLN A 195 -30.67 -24.06 43.04
C GLN A 195 -29.80 -22.86 43.42
N ALA A 196 -29.60 -22.62 44.72
CA ALA A 196 -28.71 -21.56 45.21
C ALA A 196 -27.24 -22.02 45.35
N PHE A 197 -26.93 -23.30 45.08
CA PHE A 197 -25.59 -23.83 45.30
C PHE A 197 -24.54 -23.20 44.36
N ASN A 198 -23.52 -22.58 44.96
CA ASN A 198 -22.43 -21.97 44.22
C ASN A 198 -21.38 -22.99 43.77
N HIS A 199 -21.42 -23.36 42.49
CA HIS A 199 -20.50 -24.32 41.88
C HIS A 199 -19.01 -23.89 41.90
N ARG A 200 -18.69 -22.62 42.18
CA ARG A 200 -17.30 -22.17 42.42
C ARG A 200 -16.66 -22.80 43.65
N LEU A 201 -17.48 -23.29 44.59
CA LEU A 201 -17.04 -24.01 45.78
C LEU A 201 -16.72 -25.48 45.47
N SER A 202 -17.13 -25.98 44.31
CA SER A 202 -16.81 -27.34 43.84
C SER A 202 -15.48 -27.38 43.07
N ASN A 203 -15.17 -28.51 42.44
CA ASN A 203 -14.04 -28.66 41.53
C ASN A 203 -14.38 -28.42 40.06
N TYR A 204 -15.64 -28.06 39.77
CA TYR A 204 -16.11 -27.75 38.43
C TYR A 204 -16.93 -26.46 38.45
N PRO A 205 -16.30 -25.28 38.34
CA PRO A 205 -17.03 -24.03 38.23
C PRO A 205 -17.81 -24.00 36.92
N LEU A 206 -19.12 -23.74 36.98
CA LEU A 206 -19.94 -23.60 35.79
C LEU A 206 -19.64 -22.25 35.11
N THR A 207 -19.17 -22.30 33.87
CA THR A 207 -18.88 -21.13 33.04
C THR A 207 -19.54 -21.26 31.67
N GLY A 208 -19.77 -20.13 30.99
CA GLY A 208 -20.43 -20.08 29.69
C GLY A 208 -21.76 -20.80 29.69
N LYS A 209 -22.01 -21.61 28.66
CA LYS A 209 -23.25 -22.38 28.50
C LYS A 209 -23.46 -23.46 29.56
N HIS A 210 -22.42 -23.88 30.29
CA HIS A 210 -22.59 -24.79 31.43
C HIS A 210 -23.24 -24.11 32.65
N ALA A 211 -23.32 -22.77 32.71
CA ALA A 211 -24.05 -22.09 33.78
C ALA A 211 -25.57 -22.12 33.58
N GLU A 212 -26.05 -22.43 32.37
CA GLU A 212 -27.47 -22.41 31.99
C GLU A 212 -28.11 -23.81 32.01
N ILE A 213 -27.33 -24.88 32.24
CA ILE A 213 -27.84 -26.25 32.18
C ILE A 213 -28.47 -26.69 33.50
N HIS A 214 -29.52 -27.52 33.40
CA HIS A 214 -30.19 -28.09 34.55
C HIS A 214 -29.35 -29.18 35.23
N CYS A 215 -29.49 -29.34 36.56
CA CYS A 215 -28.64 -30.21 37.37
C CYS A 215 -28.63 -31.68 36.90
N ASP A 216 -29.77 -32.19 36.41
CA ASP A 216 -29.95 -33.56 35.96
C ASP A 216 -29.15 -33.93 34.70
N LYS A 217 -28.65 -32.92 33.97
CA LYS A 217 -27.77 -33.13 32.81
C LYS A 217 -26.36 -33.55 33.20
N CYS A 218 -25.94 -33.24 34.43
CA CYS A 218 -24.64 -33.61 34.98
C CYS A 218 -24.77 -34.67 36.08
N HIS A 219 -25.74 -34.50 36.97
CA HIS A 219 -25.95 -35.37 38.12
C HIS A 219 -27.02 -36.42 37.81
N ALA A 220 -26.61 -37.69 37.82
CA ALA A 220 -27.53 -38.80 37.57
C ALA A 220 -28.55 -38.94 38.73
N LYS A 221 -29.79 -39.30 38.37
CA LYS A 221 -30.73 -39.92 39.31
C LYS A 221 -30.27 -41.36 39.50
N GLN A 222 -29.70 -41.71 40.64
CA GLN A 222 -29.40 -43.11 40.98
C GLN A 222 -30.44 -43.61 41.98
N HIS A 223 -31.04 -44.77 41.69
CA HIS A 223 -31.82 -45.54 42.65
C HIS A 223 -30.94 -46.61 43.28
N PRO A 224 -30.84 -46.64 44.61
CA PRO A 224 -30.78 -47.95 45.26
C PRO A 224 -32.08 -48.29 45.98
N HIS A 225 -32.69 -47.41 46.78
CA HIS A 225 -33.90 -47.76 47.54
C HIS A 225 -34.73 -46.49 47.83
N ASP A 226 -35.88 -46.39 47.14
CA ASP A 226 -37.00 -45.45 47.28
C ASP A 226 -36.74 -43.93 47.11
N GLU A 227 -37.57 -43.34 46.23
CA GLU A 227 -37.59 -41.96 45.70
C GLU A 227 -36.39 -41.51 44.81
N PRO A 228 -36.67 -40.88 43.64
CA PRO A 228 -35.64 -40.43 42.70
C PRO A 228 -34.96 -39.15 43.19
N HIS A 229 -33.94 -39.27 44.04
CA HIS A 229 -33.10 -38.14 44.45
C HIS A 229 -31.88 -37.98 43.52
N ILE A 230 -31.50 -36.72 43.25
CA ILE A 230 -30.30 -36.40 42.47
C ILE A 230 -29.07 -36.60 43.37
N HIS A 231 -28.12 -37.44 42.94
CA HIS A 231 -26.88 -37.64 43.69
C HIS A 231 -25.82 -36.61 43.27
N TYR A 232 -25.56 -35.63 44.14
CA TYR A 232 -24.67 -34.50 43.87
C TYR A 232 -23.17 -34.81 44.07
N ILE A 233 -22.85 -35.94 44.71
CA ILE A 233 -21.47 -36.39 44.98
C ILE A 233 -21.08 -37.42 43.92
N GLY A 234 -19.78 -37.60 43.63
CA GLY A 234 -19.33 -38.73 42.81
C GLY A 234 -19.19 -38.52 41.31
N LEU A 235 -19.49 -37.33 40.78
CA LEU A 235 -19.30 -37.05 39.35
C LEU A 235 -17.80 -37.06 38.99
N LYS A 236 -17.37 -38.08 38.22
CA LYS A 236 -15.96 -38.26 37.78
C LYS A 236 -15.64 -37.59 36.44
N ALA A 237 -16.61 -36.92 35.82
CA ALA A 237 -16.46 -36.28 34.51
C ALA A 237 -15.74 -34.92 34.65
N THR A 238 -14.42 -34.91 34.44
CA THR A 238 -13.60 -33.68 34.51
C THR A 238 -13.04 -33.24 33.17
N LYS A 239 -13.25 -34.02 32.10
CA LYS A 239 -12.79 -33.72 30.74
C LYS A 239 -13.98 -33.47 29.82
N CYS A 240 -13.82 -32.62 28.82
CA CYS A 240 -14.88 -32.37 27.82
C CYS A 240 -15.39 -33.67 27.19
N THR A 241 -14.47 -34.60 26.89
CA THR A 241 -14.80 -35.91 26.28
C THR A 241 -15.59 -36.85 27.18
N SER A 242 -15.70 -36.56 28.48
CA SER A 242 -16.55 -37.33 29.39
C SER A 242 -18.04 -37.12 29.11
N CYS A 243 -18.41 -36.00 28.50
CA CYS A 243 -19.80 -35.65 28.16
C CYS A 243 -20.00 -35.37 26.67
N HIS A 244 -18.99 -34.85 25.97
CA HIS A 244 -19.06 -34.47 24.56
C HIS A 244 -18.35 -35.47 23.66
N LYS A 245 -18.98 -35.85 22.55
CA LYS A 245 -18.36 -36.68 21.51
C LYS A 245 -17.49 -35.80 20.60
N ASN A 246 -16.25 -36.23 20.32
CA ASN A 246 -15.36 -35.52 19.39
C ASN A 246 -15.86 -35.68 17.94
N PRO A 247 -16.25 -34.60 17.24
CA PRO A 247 -16.67 -34.65 15.85
C PRO A 247 -15.50 -34.56 14.85
N HIS A 248 -14.28 -34.24 15.31
CA HIS A 248 -13.14 -34.06 14.43
C HIS A 248 -12.58 -35.39 13.91
N PRO A 249 -12.05 -35.44 12.68
CA PRO A 249 -11.24 -36.56 12.23
C PRO A 249 -10.03 -36.72 13.17
N GLN A 250 -9.56 -37.96 13.37
CA GLN A 250 -8.59 -38.38 14.40
C GLN A 250 -7.25 -37.60 14.41
N ALA A 251 -7.01 -36.72 13.44
CA ALA A 251 -5.82 -35.87 13.29
C ALA A 251 -5.81 -34.61 14.19
N ILE A 252 -6.95 -34.14 14.69
CA ILE A 252 -6.99 -32.95 15.57
C ILE A 252 -6.91 -33.41 17.04
N SER A 253 -5.85 -32.99 17.72
CA SER A 253 -5.57 -33.19 19.15
C SER A 253 -6.83 -33.11 20.04
N ILE A 254 -6.90 -33.99 21.04
CA ILE A 254 -7.97 -34.11 22.06
C ILE A 254 -8.06 -32.88 23.01
N ASP A 255 -7.10 -31.97 22.98
CA ASP A 255 -7.13 -30.73 23.79
C ASP A 255 -8.13 -29.70 23.23
N CYS A 256 -9.42 -29.91 23.53
CA CYS A 256 -10.55 -29.12 23.04
C CYS A 256 -10.40 -27.64 23.37
N GLU A 257 -9.84 -27.34 24.54
CA GLU A 257 -9.74 -26.01 25.15
C GLU A 257 -8.79 -25.06 24.40
N LYS A 258 -7.94 -25.60 23.51
CA LYS A 258 -7.13 -24.81 22.58
C LYS A 258 -7.98 -24.03 21.57
N CYS A 259 -9.10 -24.61 21.14
CA CYS A 259 -9.94 -24.03 20.09
C CYS A 259 -11.32 -23.63 20.59
N HIS A 260 -11.86 -24.38 21.57
CA HIS A 260 -13.20 -24.21 22.08
C HIS A 260 -13.19 -23.59 23.49
N SER A 261 -14.35 -23.05 23.85
CA SER A 261 -14.60 -22.51 25.17
C SER A 261 -15.92 -23.05 25.70
N THR A 262 -16.17 -22.86 26.99
CA THR A 262 -17.50 -23.16 27.54
C THR A 262 -18.60 -22.24 27.01
N ASP A 263 -18.25 -21.17 26.29
CA ASP A 263 -19.21 -20.23 25.71
C ASP A 263 -19.81 -20.75 24.39
N GLY A 264 -19.13 -21.69 23.72
CA GLY A 264 -19.64 -22.35 22.52
C GLY A 264 -18.62 -23.13 21.72
N TRP A 265 -19.12 -24.00 20.82
CA TRP A 265 -18.31 -24.89 19.98
C TRP A 265 -18.01 -24.33 18.58
N SER A 266 -18.71 -23.30 18.13
CA SER A 266 -18.61 -22.76 16.77
C SER A 266 -18.81 -21.25 16.71
N GLY A 267 -18.52 -20.67 15.54
CA GLY A 267 -18.77 -19.25 15.26
C GLY A 267 -17.93 -18.33 16.15
N PRO A 268 -18.49 -17.21 16.64
CA PRO A 268 -17.76 -16.22 17.44
C PRO A 268 -17.21 -16.73 18.77
N ALA A 269 -17.71 -17.86 19.28
CA ALA A 269 -17.26 -18.45 20.55
C ALA A 269 -15.97 -19.28 20.42
N LEU A 270 -15.50 -19.51 19.18
CA LEU A 270 -14.21 -20.15 18.92
C LEU A 270 -13.07 -19.25 19.38
N LYS A 271 -12.16 -19.82 20.18
CA LYS A 271 -10.91 -19.16 20.57
C LYS A 271 -9.90 -19.14 19.43
N TYR A 272 -10.00 -20.11 18.52
CA TYR A 272 -9.09 -20.25 17.39
C TYR A 272 -9.25 -19.10 16.39
N THR A 273 -8.14 -18.46 16.00
CA THR A 273 -8.15 -17.44 14.94
C THR A 273 -7.05 -17.71 13.90
N HIS A 274 -7.37 -17.48 12.64
CA HIS A 274 -6.39 -17.62 11.54
C HIS A 274 -5.21 -16.65 11.66
N SER A 275 -5.39 -15.50 12.32
CA SER A 275 -4.33 -14.51 12.46
C SER A 275 -3.25 -14.91 13.47
N ARG A 276 -3.61 -15.69 14.50
CA ARG A 276 -2.71 -16.11 15.58
C ARG A 276 -2.28 -17.57 15.46
N ASP A 277 -3.21 -18.44 15.13
CA ASP A 277 -3.04 -19.89 15.31
C ASP A 277 -2.79 -20.64 13.98
N SER A 278 -2.91 -19.95 12.83
CA SER A 278 -2.68 -20.51 11.49
C SER A 278 -1.44 -19.90 10.83
N GLN A 279 -0.75 -20.70 10.01
CA GLN A 279 0.26 -20.19 9.07
C GLN A 279 -0.39 -19.43 7.90
N TYR A 280 -1.61 -19.81 7.53
CA TYR A 280 -2.38 -19.12 6.50
C TYR A 280 -3.22 -18.01 7.13
N LYS A 281 -2.69 -16.79 7.09
CA LYS A 281 -3.39 -15.60 7.56
C LYS A 281 -4.43 -15.19 6.52
N LEU A 282 -5.67 -14.99 6.97
CA LEU A 282 -6.71 -14.43 6.11
C LEU A 282 -6.44 -12.94 5.92
N LEU A 283 -6.03 -12.55 4.72
CA LEU A 283 -5.78 -11.19 4.29
C LEU A 283 -6.77 -10.78 3.21
N GLY A 284 -7.06 -9.47 3.10
CA GLY A 284 -7.95 -8.92 2.09
C GLY A 284 -9.30 -9.65 2.01
N LYS A 285 -9.72 -9.98 0.79
CA LYS A 285 -11.01 -10.65 0.53
C LYS A 285 -11.12 -12.06 1.12
N HIS A 286 -10.01 -12.69 1.50
CA HIS A 286 -10.09 -13.99 2.21
C HIS A 286 -10.70 -13.88 3.60
N GLN A 287 -10.71 -12.69 4.22
CA GLN A 287 -11.36 -12.46 5.52
C GLN A 287 -12.90 -12.55 5.44
N GLU A 288 -13.46 -12.30 4.26
CA GLU A 288 -14.90 -12.36 3.99
C GLU A 288 -15.35 -13.75 3.54
N ALA A 289 -14.41 -14.67 3.31
CA ALA A 289 -14.73 -16.02 2.88
C ALA A 289 -15.38 -16.81 4.03
N SER A 290 -16.49 -17.48 3.73
CA SER A 290 -17.11 -18.40 4.66
C SER A 290 -16.26 -19.66 4.85
N CYS A 291 -16.34 -20.27 6.03
CA CYS A 291 -15.44 -21.34 6.46
C CYS A 291 -15.43 -22.52 5.48
N GLU A 292 -16.60 -22.90 4.99
CA GLU A 292 -16.84 -24.02 4.07
C GLU A 292 -16.23 -23.81 2.68
N LYS A 293 -15.90 -22.56 2.30
CA LYS A 293 -15.20 -22.30 1.04
C LYS A 293 -13.77 -22.84 1.06
N CYS A 294 -13.14 -22.95 2.22
CA CYS A 294 -11.77 -23.46 2.37
C CYS A 294 -11.73 -24.81 3.09
N HIS A 295 -12.48 -24.97 4.17
CA HIS A 295 -12.55 -26.19 4.96
C HIS A 295 -13.65 -27.10 4.40
N ARG A 296 -13.27 -27.96 3.46
CA ARG A 296 -14.18 -28.89 2.74
C ARG A 296 -13.93 -30.32 3.21
N GLY A 297 -14.96 -31.14 3.38
CA GLY A 297 -14.84 -32.55 3.75
C GLY A 297 -16.18 -33.28 3.64
N PRO A 298 -16.21 -34.63 3.62
CA PRO A 298 -17.45 -35.38 3.60
C PRO A 298 -18.21 -35.16 4.91
N GLU A 299 -19.49 -34.83 4.83
CA GLU A 299 -20.31 -34.74 6.03
C GLU A 299 -20.30 -36.07 6.80
N PRO A 300 -20.24 -36.04 8.14
CA PRO A 300 -20.31 -34.87 9.03
C PRO A 300 -18.95 -34.25 9.40
N ALA A 301 -17.85 -34.67 8.75
CA ALA A 301 -16.49 -34.28 9.13
C ALA A 301 -15.92 -33.21 8.19
N THR A 302 -16.10 -31.93 8.56
CA THR A 302 -15.38 -30.82 7.92
C THR A 302 -13.87 -30.99 8.15
N GLN A 303 -13.08 -31.01 7.07
CA GLN A 303 -11.62 -31.07 7.17
C GLN A 303 -11.07 -29.66 7.47
N PHE A 304 -10.70 -29.43 8.72
CA PHE A 304 -10.13 -28.14 9.14
C PHE A 304 -8.63 -28.00 8.80
N ILE A 305 -7.96 -29.09 8.43
CA ILE A 305 -6.55 -29.08 7.99
C ILE A 305 -6.51 -29.03 6.47
N VAL A 306 -6.15 -27.88 5.91
CA VAL A 306 -5.95 -27.70 4.46
C VAL A 306 -4.45 -27.81 4.16
N PRO A 307 -3.99 -28.85 3.44
CA PRO A 307 -2.56 -29.16 3.34
C PRO A 307 -1.77 -28.23 2.41
N ASN A 308 -2.40 -27.68 1.36
CA ASN A 308 -1.75 -26.78 0.42
C ASN A 308 -2.54 -25.48 0.30
N THR A 309 -1.84 -24.35 0.34
CA THR A 309 -2.44 -23.01 0.35
C THR A 309 -1.81 -22.08 -0.69
N ALA A 310 -1.20 -22.63 -1.75
CA ALA A 310 -0.75 -21.81 -2.86
C ALA A 310 -1.97 -21.25 -3.60
N CYS A 311 -1.83 -20.09 -4.25
CA CYS A 311 -2.93 -19.44 -4.95
C CYS A 311 -3.60 -20.40 -5.95
N VAL A 312 -2.79 -21.18 -6.67
CA VAL A 312 -3.23 -22.14 -7.71
C VAL A 312 -3.98 -23.36 -7.18
N ASP A 313 -3.85 -23.67 -5.88
CA ASP A 313 -4.59 -24.79 -5.27
C ASP A 313 -6.09 -24.47 -5.13
N CYS A 314 -6.43 -23.17 -5.08
CA CYS A 314 -7.81 -22.68 -4.94
C CYS A 314 -8.29 -21.91 -6.17
N HIS A 315 -7.41 -21.18 -6.85
CA HIS A 315 -7.73 -20.31 -7.97
C HIS A 315 -7.18 -20.87 -9.28
N ALA A 316 -8.08 -21.05 -10.26
CA ALA A 316 -7.67 -21.42 -11.61
C ALA A 316 -6.93 -20.28 -12.30
N ASP A 317 -5.82 -20.59 -12.97
CA ASP A 317 -5.12 -19.63 -13.82
C ASP A 317 -6.04 -19.16 -14.96
N LYS A 318 -6.14 -17.84 -15.12
CA LYS A 318 -6.91 -17.20 -16.20
C LYS A 318 -6.03 -16.72 -17.35
N HIS A 319 -4.72 -16.83 -17.22
CA HIS A 319 -3.73 -16.42 -18.23
C HIS A 319 -3.32 -17.56 -19.16
N ASN A 320 -3.96 -18.73 -19.06
CA ASN A 320 -3.71 -19.90 -19.92
C ASN A 320 -2.23 -20.33 -19.93
N ASP A 321 -1.60 -20.43 -18.76
CA ASP A 321 -0.19 -20.82 -18.58
C ASP A 321 0.84 -19.89 -19.25
N GLN A 322 0.40 -18.69 -19.67
CA GLN A 322 1.29 -17.69 -20.25
C GLN A 322 2.18 -17.02 -19.20
N LEU A 323 1.92 -17.17 -17.90
CA LEU A 323 2.69 -16.52 -16.84
C LEU A 323 3.19 -17.54 -15.81
N SER A 324 4.10 -17.11 -14.93
CA SER A 324 4.55 -17.93 -13.81
C SER A 324 3.43 -18.15 -12.78
N LYS A 325 3.56 -19.19 -11.95
CA LYS A 325 2.65 -19.45 -10.81
C LYS A 325 2.80 -18.47 -9.64
N SER A 326 3.72 -17.50 -9.73
CA SER A 326 3.86 -16.39 -8.78
C SER A 326 2.80 -15.31 -9.03
N CYS A 327 1.55 -15.62 -8.65
CA CYS A 327 0.41 -14.72 -8.80
C CYS A 327 0.66 -13.37 -8.09
N GLU A 328 1.37 -13.39 -6.96
CA GLU A 328 1.72 -12.28 -6.07
C GLU A 328 2.56 -11.17 -6.71
N LYS A 329 3.17 -11.43 -7.88
CA LYS A 329 3.84 -10.36 -8.65
C LYS A 329 2.86 -9.37 -9.24
N CYS A 330 1.63 -9.80 -9.51
CA CYS A 330 0.63 -9.00 -10.22
C CYS A 330 -0.68 -8.81 -9.44
N HIS A 331 -1.08 -9.83 -8.68
CA HIS A 331 -2.34 -9.88 -7.94
C HIS A 331 -2.05 -10.04 -6.45
N ASP A 332 -2.95 -9.57 -5.61
CA ASP A 332 -2.84 -9.78 -4.16
C ASP A 332 -4.22 -10.15 -3.57
N GLU A 333 -4.28 -10.31 -2.27
CA GLU A 333 -5.50 -10.69 -1.57
C GLU A 333 -6.57 -9.59 -1.58
N THR A 334 -6.25 -8.37 -2.00
CA THR A 334 -7.23 -7.28 -2.17
C THR A 334 -8.07 -7.47 -3.43
N GLY A 335 -7.50 -8.09 -4.47
CA GLY A 335 -8.24 -8.53 -5.65
C GLY A 335 -7.40 -8.83 -6.90
N TRP A 336 -8.08 -9.40 -7.90
CA TRP A 336 -7.53 -9.76 -9.22
C TRP A 336 -7.56 -8.62 -10.25
N THR A 337 -8.11 -7.47 -9.86
CA THR A 337 -8.34 -6.30 -10.73
C THR A 337 -7.54 -5.13 -10.18
N GLY A 338 -6.26 -5.04 -10.53
CA GLY A 338 -5.36 -4.00 -10.02
C GLY A 338 -4.09 -3.90 -10.87
N ARG A 339 -3.53 -2.68 -10.96
CA ARG A 339 -2.23 -2.43 -11.58
C ARG A 339 -1.18 -3.12 -10.70
N SER A 340 -0.35 -3.95 -11.32
CA SER A 340 0.63 -4.81 -10.66
C SER A 340 1.31 -4.10 -9.49
N THR A 341 1.26 -4.73 -8.32
CA THR A 341 1.88 -4.19 -7.10
C THR A 341 3.40 -4.30 -7.15
N ASN A 342 3.99 -5.26 -7.89
CA ASN A 342 5.43 -5.57 -7.84
C ASN A 342 6.08 -6.11 -9.13
N TYR A 343 5.37 -6.22 -10.26
CA TYR A 343 5.95 -6.69 -11.54
C TYR A 343 6.62 -5.54 -12.28
N SER A 344 7.87 -5.75 -12.70
CA SER A 344 8.63 -4.75 -13.44
C SER A 344 9.08 -5.28 -14.78
N HIS A 345 8.68 -4.64 -15.86
CA HIS A 345 9.21 -4.94 -17.20
C HIS A 345 10.73 -4.76 -17.30
N ALA A 346 11.34 -3.97 -16.41
CA ALA A 346 12.79 -3.80 -16.39
C ALA A 346 13.55 -5.00 -15.79
N LEU A 347 12.90 -5.76 -14.90
CA LEU A 347 13.52 -6.86 -14.13
C LEU A 347 12.98 -8.23 -14.56
N ASP A 348 11.70 -8.32 -14.90
CA ASP A 348 10.96 -9.56 -15.11
C ASP A 348 10.66 -9.84 -16.60
N SER A 349 10.99 -8.91 -17.51
CA SER A 349 10.72 -9.05 -18.95
C SER A 349 11.95 -8.75 -19.80
N ASN A 350 11.99 -9.35 -20.99
CA ASN A 350 13.00 -9.06 -22.02
C ASN A 350 12.73 -7.73 -22.74
N TYR A 351 11.51 -7.21 -22.67
CA TYR A 351 11.15 -5.92 -23.25
C TYR A 351 11.06 -4.86 -22.16
N LYS A 352 12.12 -4.05 -22.04
CA LYS A 352 12.19 -2.96 -21.07
C LYS A 352 11.37 -1.78 -21.55
N LEU A 353 10.35 -1.41 -20.79
CA LEU A 353 9.60 -0.19 -21.05
C LEU A 353 10.46 1.02 -20.71
N VAL A 354 10.73 1.86 -21.71
CA VAL A 354 11.48 3.11 -21.58
C VAL A 354 10.75 4.25 -22.29
N GLY A 355 11.04 5.49 -21.89
CA GLY A 355 10.38 6.67 -22.43
C GLY A 355 8.86 6.59 -22.28
N LYS A 356 8.13 6.93 -23.35
CA LYS A 356 6.67 6.99 -23.35
C LYS A 356 5.99 5.64 -23.11
N HIS A 357 6.68 4.52 -23.33
CA HIS A 357 6.12 3.19 -23.08
C HIS A 357 5.91 2.88 -21.59
N GLN A 358 6.60 3.57 -20.67
CA GLN A 358 6.46 3.35 -19.22
C GLN A 358 5.10 3.78 -18.67
N GLU A 359 4.46 4.74 -19.32
CA GLU A 359 3.19 5.32 -18.88
C GLU A 359 1.97 4.50 -19.35
N LEU A 360 2.19 3.57 -20.30
CA LEU A 360 1.12 2.79 -20.91
C LEU A 360 0.44 1.84 -19.93
N SER A 361 -0.86 1.66 -20.13
CA SER A 361 -1.60 0.57 -19.50
C SER A 361 -1.32 -0.75 -20.22
N CYS A 362 -1.43 -1.86 -19.49
CA CYS A 362 -1.06 -3.19 -19.99
C CYS A 362 -1.80 -3.55 -21.29
N ASP A 363 -3.08 -3.16 -21.41
CA ASP A 363 -3.95 -3.43 -22.57
C ASP A 363 -3.46 -2.78 -23.88
N LYS A 364 -2.59 -1.77 -23.81
CA LYS A 364 -2.03 -1.13 -25.01
C LYS A 364 -1.09 -2.05 -25.77
N CYS A 365 -0.39 -2.93 -25.05
CA CYS A 365 0.50 -3.93 -25.63
C CYS A 365 -0.14 -5.33 -25.58
N HIS A 366 -0.68 -5.72 -24.42
CA HIS A 366 -1.35 -6.99 -24.18
C HIS A 366 -2.83 -6.89 -24.57
N LYS A 367 -3.08 -6.86 -25.88
CA LYS A 367 -4.44 -6.77 -26.42
C LYS A 367 -5.17 -8.11 -26.33
N PRO A 368 -6.38 -8.17 -25.77
CA PRO A 368 -7.26 -9.32 -25.91
C PRO A 368 -7.57 -9.57 -27.38
N GLY A 369 -7.64 -10.84 -27.80
CA GLY A 369 -7.92 -11.19 -29.20
C GLY A 369 -9.29 -10.77 -29.70
N GLU A 370 -10.23 -10.54 -28.78
CA GLU A 370 -11.61 -10.12 -29.07
C GLU A 370 -11.92 -8.77 -28.38
N PRO A 371 -12.70 -7.86 -29.02
CA PRO A 371 -12.95 -6.51 -28.50
C PRO A 371 -13.58 -6.45 -27.10
N ILE A 372 -14.30 -7.50 -26.70
CA ILE A 372 -15.04 -7.61 -25.44
C ILE A 372 -14.33 -8.51 -24.41
N ALA A 373 -13.19 -9.10 -24.78
CA ALA A 373 -12.47 -10.00 -23.91
C ALA A 373 -11.73 -9.22 -22.81
N LYS A 374 -11.64 -9.83 -21.61
CA LYS A 374 -10.91 -9.26 -20.47
C LYS A 374 -9.40 -9.36 -20.73
N LEU A 375 -8.63 -8.45 -20.11
CA LEU A 375 -7.17 -8.44 -20.17
C LEU A 375 -6.52 -9.77 -19.79
N ALA A 376 -7.13 -10.57 -18.90
CA ALA A 376 -6.63 -11.90 -18.54
C ALA A 376 -6.53 -12.87 -19.74
N ALA A 377 -7.35 -12.67 -20.79
CA ALA A 377 -7.30 -13.47 -22.00
C ALA A 377 -6.32 -12.93 -23.06
N ALA A 378 -5.61 -11.83 -22.77
CA ALA A 378 -4.63 -11.26 -23.68
C ALA A 378 -3.39 -12.15 -23.80
N LYS A 379 -2.62 -11.89 -24.88
CA LYS A 379 -1.31 -12.51 -25.04
C LYS A 379 -0.29 -11.78 -24.16
N PHE A 380 0.40 -12.49 -23.28
CA PHE A 380 1.45 -11.93 -22.40
C PHE A 380 2.88 -12.33 -22.81
N LYS A 381 3.02 -13.42 -23.56
CA LYS A 381 4.31 -13.90 -24.10
C LYS A 381 4.41 -13.66 -25.60
N ASP A 382 5.65 -13.64 -26.11
CA ASP A 382 5.96 -13.64 -27.55
C ASP A 382 5.23 -12.53 -28.33
N ILE A 383 5.18 -11.32 -27.76
CA ILE A 383 4.80 -10.10 -28.49
C ILE A 383 6.04 -9.61 -29.22
N GLY A 384 5.89 -9.29 -30.51
CA GLY A 384 6.98 -8.72 -31.31
C GLY A 384 7.50 -7.43 -30.68
N THR A 385 8.82 -7.29 -30.61
CA THR A 385 9.49 -6.16 -29.94
C THR A 385 9.98 -5.09 -30.91
N ASP A 386 9.81 -5.31 -32.22
CA ASP A 386 10.19 -4.34 -33.23
C ASP A 386 9.14 -3.22 -33.29
N CYS A 387 9.58 -2.00 -33.57
CA CYS A 387 8.71 -0.82 -33.60
C CYS A 387 7.48 -1.05 -34.49
N ILE A 388 7.68 -1.70 -35.65
CA ILE A 388 6.64 -1.95 -36.65
C ILE A 388 5.58 -2.98 -36.20
N ASN A 389 5.85 -3.77 -35.16
CA ASN A 389 4.85 -4.69 -34.62
C ASN A 389 3.69 -3.95 -33.94
N CYS A 390 3.93 -2.71 -33.51
CA CYS A 390 2.96 -1.89 -32.78
C CYS A 390 2.67 -0.55 -33.48
N HIS A 391 3.65 0.01 -34.16
CA HIS A 391 3.56 1.31 -34.83
C HIS A 391 3.45 1.16 -36.34
N THR A 392 2.59 1.98 -36.94
CA THR A 392 2.51 2.12 -38.39
C THR A 392 3.68 2.96 -38.89
N ASP A 393 4.28 2.56 -40.01
CA ASP A 393 5.28 3.39 -40.69
C ASP A 393 4.60 4.51 -41.48
N GLU A 394 4.67 5.73 -40.94
CA GLU A 394 4.16 6.96 -41.58
C GLU A 394 4.94 7.29 -42.87
N HIS A 395 6.15 6.76 -43.07
CA HIS A 395 6.93 6.98 -44.29
C HIS A 395 6.52 6.06 -45.43
N GLN A 396 5.54 5.18 -45.23
CA GLN A 396 4.97 4.30 -46.26
C GLN A 396 6.03 3.43 -46.96
N GLY A 397 7.05 2.97 -46.22
CA GLY A 397 8.13 2.15 -46.75
C GLY A 397 9.17 2.88 -47.59
N GLN A 398 9.12 4.22 -47.67
CA GLN A 398 10.12 5.03 -48.37
C GLN A 398 11.48 5.06 -47.65
N LEU A 399 11.49 4.78 -46.34
CA LEU A 399 12.66 4.81 -45.48
C LEU A 399 12.96 3.43 -44.87
N SER A 400 14.04 3.35 -44.10
CA SER A 400 14.45 2.10 -43.43
C SER A 400 13.45 1.66 -42.36
N THR A 401 13.30 0.34 -42.20
CA THR A 401 12.55 -0.26 -41.08
C THR A 401 13.28 -0.18 -39.74
N GLN A 402 14.54 0.27 -39.71
CA GLN A 402 15.29 0.53 -38.48
C GLN A 402 14.91 1.90 -37.88
N CYS A 403 13.69 2.00 -37.34
CA CYS A 403 13.11 3.24 -36.83
C CYS A 403 14.03 3.95 -35.81
N ARG A 404 14.78 3.19 -35.01
CA ARG A 404 15.70 3.69 -33.96
C ARG A 404 16.89 4.49 -34.50
N ASN A 405 17.13 4.48 -35.81
CA ASN A 405 18.17 5.31 -36.42
C ASN A 405 17.80 6.80 -36.45
N CYS A 406 16.50 7.11 -36.34
CA CYS A 406 15.98 8.48 -36.43
C CYS A 406 15.04 8.81 -35.27
N HIS A 407 14.28 7.85 -34.78
CA HIS A 407 13.23 8.07 -33.78
C HIS A 407 13.59 7.41 -32.44
N GLY A 408 13.21 8.07 -31.35
CA GLY A 408 13.45 7.58 -30.00
C GLY A 408 12.16 7.22 -29.25
N GLU A 409 12.29 6.39 -28.22
CA GLU A 409 11.16 5.99 -27.36
C GLU A 409 10.65 7.13 -26.46
N PHE A 410 11.38 8.25 -26.40
CA PHE A 410 10.96 9.48 -25.72
C PHE A 410 10.11 10.40 -26.62
N GLY A 411 10.18 10.22 -27.94
CA GLY A 411 9.43 11.00 -28.93
C GLY A 411 9.85 10.70 -30.37
N TRP A 412 8.88 10.81 -31.29
CA TRP A 412 9.09 10.54 -32.73
C TRP A 412 9.49 11.78 -33.55
N LYS A 413 9.22 13.00 -33.06
CA LYS A 413 9.36 14.26 -33.83
C LYS A 413 10.02 15.36 -32.98
N GLY A 414 10.39 16.46 -33.63
CA GLY A 414 10.92 17.66 -32.97
C GLY A 414 12.28 17.41 -32.33
N ALA A 415 12.47 17.89 -31.09
CA ALA A 415 13.73 17.78 -30.36
C ALA A 415 14.20 16.33 -30.08
N PHE A 416 13.34 15.33 -30.27
CA PHE A 416 13.68 13.91 -30.10
C PHE A 416 14.04 13.20 -31.40
N LEU A 417 13.89 13.88 -32.56
CA LEU A 417 14.31 13.35 -33.84
C LEU A 417 15.83 13.43 -33.93
N THR A 418 16.49 12.29 -34.06
CA THR A 418 17.96 12.19 -34.17
C THR A 418 18.45 12.09 -35.61
N PHE A 419 17.54 12.28 -36.58
CA PHE A 419 17.88 12.24 -37.99
C PHE A 419 18.82 13.40 -38.35
N ASN A 420 19.99 13.06 -38.90
CA ASN A 420 20.96 14.01 -39.40
C ASN A 420 21.05 13.88 -40.93
N HIS A 421 20.62 14.94 -41.62
CA HIS A 421 20.56 14.98 -43.08
C HIS A 421 21.94 14.79 -43.74
N ASP A 422 23.01 15.27 -43.10
CA ASP A 422 24.37 15.24 -43.65
C ASP A 422 25.05 13.87 -43.50
N GLU A 423 24.63 13.11 -42.49
CA GLU A 423 25.18 11.78 -42.18
C GLU A 423 24.35 10.66 -42.80
N GLN A 424 23.03 10.86 -42.93
CA GLN A 424 22.08 9.79 -43.27
C GLN A 424 21.39 10.00 -44.62
N SER A 425 21.72 11.07 -45.36
CA SER A 425 21.21 11.32 -46.70
C SER A 425 22.31 11.68 -47.70
N ASN A 426 21.98 11.64 -48.99
CA ASN A 426 22.90 12.04 -50.07
C ASN A 426 22.89 13.56 -50.35
N PHE A 427 21.97 14.30 -49.75
CA PHE A 427 21.85 15.75 -49.93
C PHE A 427 22.28 16.42 -48.63
N LYS A 428 23.44 17.08 -48.62
CA LYS A 428 23.92 17.75 -47.40
C LYS A 428 23.24 19.11 -47.27
N LEU A 429 22.69 19.38 -46.09
CA LEU A 429 22.12 20.69 -45.78
C LEU A 429 23.28 21.64 -45.50
N ASP A 430 23.47 22.59 -46.41
CA ASP A 430 24.46 23.64 -46.26
C ASP A 430 23.98 24.74 -45.29
N ALA A 431 24.77 25.80 -45.13
CA ALA A 431 24.51 26.82 -44.12
C ALA A 431 23.17 27.55 -44.34
N ILE A 432 22.71 27.66 -45.59
CA ILE A 432 21.47 28.37 -45.94
C ILE A 432 20.24 27.44 -45.97
N HIS A 433 20.45 26.13 -46.18
CA HIS A 433 19.35 25.15 -46.16
C HIS A 433 19.16 24.47 -44.79
N ASN A 434 20.05 24.68 -43.81
CA ASN A 434 19.98 23.99 -42.51
C ASN A 434 18.71 24.28 -41.69
N SER A 435 18.01 25.38 -41.98
CA SER A 435 16.82 25.83 -41.26
C SER A 435 15.51 25.58 -42.01
N VAL A 436 15.55 24.98 -43.20
CA VAL A 436 14.33 24.70 -43.98
C VAL A 436 13.51 23.61 -43.31
N GLY A 437 12.18 23.77 -43.34
CA GLY A 437 11.28 22.75 -42.84
C GLY A 437 11.34 21.51 -43.73
N CYS A 438 11.13 20.33 -43.15
CA CYS A 438 11.13 19.08 -43.92
C CYS A 438 10.13 19.13 -45.09
N ALA A 439 8.95 19.72 -44.86
CA ALA A 439 7.88 19.81 -45.85
C ALA A 439 8.20 20.74 -47.03
N ASP A 440 9.16 21.66 -46.87
CA ASP A 440 9.56 22.58 -47.94
C ASP A 440 10.35 21.84 -49.05
N CYS A 441 10.95 20.71 -48.71
CA CYS A 441 11.58 19.80 -49.68
C CYS A 441 10.74 18.54 -49.90
N HIS A 442 10.23 17.94 -48.82
CA HIS A 442 9.47 16.69 -48.82
C HIS A 442 7.97 16.93 -48.91
N GLU A 443 7.53 17.53 -50.00
CA GLU A 443 6.10 17.74 -50.26
C GLU A 443 5.32 16.41 -50.21
N HIS A 444 4.13 16.47 -49.62
CA HIS A 444 3.23 15.31 -49.46
C HIS A 444 3.91 14.08 -48.82
N GLU A 445 4.89 14.31 -47.93
CA GLU A 445 5.62 13.25 -47.22
C GLU A 445 6.36 12.30 -48.18
N THR A 446 6.77 12.81 -49.34
CA THR A 446 7.64 12.09 -50.28
C THR A 446 9.10 12.32 -49.89
N TYR A 447 9.75 11.27 -49.39
CA TYR A 447 11.14 11.32 -48.92
C TYR A 447 12.15 10.80 -49.94
N LYS A 448 11.75 9.88 -50.84
CA LYS A 448 12.63 9.36 -51.91
C LYS A 448 11.85 8.94 -53.17
N PRO A 449 12.42 9.17 -54.38
CA PRO A 449 13.58 10.00 -54.68
C PRO A 449 13.19 11.49 -54.82
N LEU A 450 14.06 12.41 -54.40
CA LEU A 450 13.97 13.83 -54.76
C LEU A 450 15.05 14.21 -55.76
N LYS A 451 14.70 15.12 -56.65
CA LYS A 451 15.68 15.80 -57.49
C LYS A 451 16.37 16.87 -56.66
N ALA A 452 17.68 17.02 -56.85
CA ALA A 452 18.55 17.80 -55.99
C ALA A 452 19.29 18.93 -56.74
N ALA A 453 18.95 19.20 -58.00
CA ALA A 453 19.56 20.34 -58.69
C ALA A 453 18.94 21.63 -58.14
N CYS A 454 19.74 22.70 -58.07
CA CYS A 454 19.29 23.97 -57.51
C CYS A 454 17.98 24.45 -58.16
N VAL A 455 17.85 24.31 -59.49
CA VAL A 455 16.67 24.73 -60.27
C VAL A 455 15.44 23.85 -60.07
N ASP A 456 15.56 22.64 -59.51
CA ASP A 456 14.39 21.82 -59.21
C ASP A 456 13.56 22.42 -58.07
N CYS A 457 14.19 23.20 -57.18
CA CYS A 457 13.53 23.94 -56.10
C CYS A 457 13.51 25.46 -56.34
N HIS A 458 14.57 26.00 -56.94
CA HIS A 458 14.75 27.43 -57.23
C HIS A 458 14.45 27.77 -58.70
N ALA A 459 13.40 27.18 -59.27
CA ALA A 459 13.03 27.31 -60.70
C ALA A 459 12.83 28.76 -61.15
N GLU A 460 12.33 29.62 -60.27
CA GLU A 460 12.14 31.05 -60.48
C GLU A 460 13.41 31.81 -60.89
N TYR A 461 14.57 31.46 -60.31
CA TYR A 461 15.84 32.07 -60.68
C TYR A 461 16.26 31.66 -62.08
N ALA A 462 15.76 30.51 -62.53
CA ALA A 462 15.95 30.09 -63.88
C ALA A 462 15.21 31.05 -64.84
N GLU A 463 13.94 31.31 -64.60
CA GLU A 463 13.16 32.27 -65.39
C GLU A 463 13.75 33.70 -65.38
N ILE A 464 14.28 34.14 -64.24
CA ILE A 464 14.95 35.44 -64.11
C ILE A 464 16.18 35.52 -65.03
N MET A 465 17.10 34.56 -64.92
CA MET A 465 18.31 34.51 -65.74
C MET A 465 17.96 34.34 -67.23
N ALA A 466 16.82 33.72 -67.57
CA ALA A 466 16.31 33.62 -68.93
C ALA A 466 15.77 34.95 -69.50
N GLY A 467 15.52 35.96 -68.66
CA GLY A 467 14.85 37.20 -69.05
C GLY A 467 13.33 37.07 -69.18
N SER A 468 12.74 35.99 -68.67
CA SER A 468 11.30 35.70 -68.79
C SER A 468 10.49 35.99 -67.52
N SER A 469 11.11 36.59 -66.50
CA SER A 469 10.47 36.98 -65.24
C SER A 469 10.33 38.51 -65.14
N GLY A 470 9.44 38.99 -64.27
CA GLY A 470 9.24 40.43 -64.03
C GLY A 470 8.26 41.13 -64.98
N MET A 471 8.10 42.44 -64.81
CA MET A 471 7.12 43.28 -65.53
C MET A 471 7.52 43.55 -66.98
N THR A 472 8.82 43.42 -67.24
CA THR A 472 9.45 43.60 -68.54
C THR A 472 9.90 42.27 -69.15
N ALA A 473 9.34 41.14 -68.67
CA ALA A 473 9.59 39.81 -69.20
C ALA A 473 9.56 39.78 -70.74
N GLY A 474 10.60 39.18 -71.33
CA GLY A 474 10.78 39.09 -72.78
C GLY A 474 11.29 40.37 -73.48
N LYS A 475 11.42 41.50 -72.76
CA LYS A 475 12.05 42.72 -73.31
C LYS A 475 13.58 42.71 -73.15
N ALA A 476 14.09 42.03 -72.13
CA ALA A 476 15.52 41.81 -71.94
C ALA A 476 15.97 40.54 -72.66
N LEU A 477 17.23 40.53 -73.14
CA LEU A 477 17.88 39.29 -73.53
C LEU A 477 18.16 38.44 -72.28
N PRO A 478 18.27 37.10 -72.41
CA PRO A 478 18.77 36.25 -71.34
C PRO A 478 20.13 36.75 -70.85
N ASP A 479 20.42 36.53 -69.56
CA ASP A 479 21.74 36.82 -69.03
C ASP A 479 22.80 36.09 -69.87
N PRO A 480 23.92 36.75 -70.24
CA PRO A 480 24.98 36.12 -71.04
C PRO A 480 25.55 34.81 -70.46
N HIS A 481 25.34 34.57 -69.15
CA HIS A 481 25.81 33.40 -68.42
C HIS A 481 24.71 32.38 -68.09
N TRP A 482 23.44 32.67 -68.37
CA TRP A 482 22.24 31.86 -68.10
C TRP A 482 22.39 30.33 -68.27
N LYS A 483 23.12 29.86 -69.30
CA LYS A 483 23.35 28.42 -69.56
C LYS A 483 24.82 27.99 -69.51
N ARG A 484 25.71 28.88 -69.06
CA ARG A 484 27.16 28.67 -69.07
C ARG A 484 27.75 28.53 -67.68
N ILE A 485 27.08 29.07 -66.66
CA ILE A 485 27.49 28.95 -65.27
C ILE A 485 26.45 28.17 -64.48
N ARG A 486 26.92 27.42 -63.49
CA ARG A 486 26.05 26.83 -62.47
C ARG A 486 25.96 27.74 -61.25
N CYS A 487 24.89 27.60 -60.48
CA CYS A 487 24.66 28.39 -59.27
C CYS A 487 25.83 28.31 -58.28
N ASP A 488 26.42 27.11 -58.08
CA ASP A 488 27.55 26.86 -57.17
C ASP A 488 28.89 27.50 -57.62
N GLN A 489 28.97 27.91 -58.89
CA GLN A 489 30.15 28.63 -59.40
C GLN A 489 30.15 30.10 -59.00
N CYS A 490 28.98 30.67 -58.69
CA CYS A 490 28.84 32.01 -58.12
C CYS A 490 28.59 31.96 -56.62
N HIS A 491 27.72 31.06 -56.17
CA HIS A 491 27.30 30.91 -54.79
C HIS A 491 28.13 29.87 -54.04
N ASP A 492 28.64 30.21 -52.86
CA ASP A 492 29.17 29.26 -51.88
C ASP A 492 28.09 29.03 -50.84
N SER A 493 27.48 27.87 -50.88
CA SER A 493 26.37 27.57 -49.99
C SER A 493 26.80 27.33 -48.53
N ARG A 494 28.12 27.30 -48.27
CA ARG A 494 28.69 27.22 -46.92
C ARG A 494 28.76 28.59 -46.22
N GLU A 495 28.50 29.69 -46.92
CA GLU A 495 28.52 31.04 -46.35
C GLU A 495 27.10 31.62 -46.30
N GLU A 496 26.64 32.10 -45.14
CA GLU A 496 25.30 32.71 -44.94
C GLU A 496 25.12 34.08 -45.63
N GLY A 497 26.12 34.56 -46.37
CA GLY A 497 26.03 35.81 -47.10
C GLY A 497 27.30 36.10 -47.87
N GLN A 498 27.17 36.27 -49.18
CA GLN A 498 28.29 36.58 -50.05
C GLN A 498 28.27 38.04 -50.45
N ARG A 499 29.44 38.68 -50.32
CA ARG A 499 29.61 40.09 -50.69
C ARG A 499 29.73 40.21 -52.20
N ILE A 500 29.34 41.36 -52.71
CA ILE A 500 29.47 41.68 -54.13
C ILE A 500 30.90 41.49 -54.65
N VAL A 501 31.88 41.91 -53.84
CA VAL A 501 33.29 41.77 -54.15
C VAL A 501 33.73 40.30 -54.31
N SER A 502 33.10 39.34 -53.62
CA SER A 502 33.44 37.92 -53.82
C SER A 502 32.95 37.38 -55.16
N TYR A 503 31.91 37.99 -55.75
CA TYR A 503 31.49 37.65 -57.11
C TYR A 503 32.45 38.21 -58.15
N GLN A 504 32.98 39.42 -57.93
CA GLN A 504 33.98 40.02 -58.83
C GLN A 504 35.20 39.11 -59.02
N ASP A 505 35.74 38.57 -57.93
CA ASP A 505 36.88 37.67 -57.98
C ASP A 505 36.57 36.39 -58.78
N ARG A 506 35.35 35.86 -58.67
CA ARG A 506 34.88 34.70 -59.44
C ARG A 506 34.74 35.02 -60.93
N CYS A 507 34.24 36.21 -61.29
CA CYS A 507 34.16 36.64 -62.68
C CYS A 507 35.55 36.73 -63.33
N VAL A 508 36.56 37.19 -62.60
CA VAL A 508 37.95 37.31 -63.09
C VAL A 508 38.65 35.95 -63.25
N GLN A 509 38.10 34.87 -62.70
CA GLN A 509 38.65 33.52 -62.95
C GLN A 509 38.40 33.06 -64.40
N CYS A 510 37.30 33.51 -65.02
CA CYS A 510 36.93 33.18 -66.40
C CYS A 510 37.21 34.33 -67.38
N HIS A 511 37.26 35.58 -66.89
CA HIS A 511 37.44 36.78 -67.69
C HIS A 511 38.66 37.59 -67.25
N ASN A 512 39.10 38.54 -68.06
CA ASN A 512 40.21 39.42 -67.68
C ASN A 512 39.84 40.37 -66.52
N PRO A 513 40.82 40.98 -65.82
CA PRO A 513 40.55 41.87 -64.68
C PRO A 513 39.66 43.09 -64.99
N ARG A 514 39.67 43.58 -66.24
CA ARG A 514 38.79 44.70 -66.64
C ARG A 514 37.32 44.32 -66.63
N TYR A 515 37.01 43.04 -66.84
CA TYR A 515 35.63 42.53 -66.77
C TYR A 515 35.08 42.60 -65.34
N GLY A 516 35.94 42.42 -64.32
CA GLY A 516 35.53 42.62 -62.92
C GLY A 516 35.09 44.06 -62.61
N LEU A 517 35.68 45.06 -63.27
CA LEU A 517 35.26 46.46 -63.11
C LEU A 517 33.88 46.71 -63.74
N LEU A 518 33.59 46.07 -64.87
CA LEU A 518 32.29 46.16 -65.54
C LEU A 518 31.15 45.65 -64.63
N LEU A 519 31.38 44.58 -63.87
CA LEU A 519 30.44 44.11 -62.86
C LEU A 519 30.13 45.20 -61.84
N LEU A 520 31.17 45.85 -61.28
CA LEU A 520 30.99 46.92 -60.29
C LEU A 520 30.21 48.11 -60.86
N ASP A 521 30.47 48.49 -62.11
CA ASP A 521 29.74 49.57 -62.78
C ASP A 521 28.25 49.23 -62.95
N TRP A 522 27.93 48.00 -63.36
CA TRP A 522 26.55 47.52 -63.44
C TRP A 522 25.87 47.49 -62.06
N MET A 523 26.57 47.00 -61.04
CA MET A 523 26.03 46.96 -59.69
C MET A 523 25.80 48.35 -59.13
N LYS A 524 26.69 49.31 -59.41
CA LYS A 524 26.48 50.71 -59.06
C LYS A 524 25.22 51.26 -59.71
N ALA A 525 25.06 51.09 -61.03
CA ALA A 525 23.87 51.56 -61.74
C ALA A 525 22.57 50.94 -61.20
N TRP A 526 22.61 49.66 -60.83
CA TRP A 526 21.50 48.97 -60.18
C TRP A 526 21.18 49.56 -58.80
N PHE A 527 22.19 49.79 -57.95
CA PHE A 527 22.00 50.41 -56.63
C PHE A 527 21.48 51.83 -56.72
N ASP A 528 22.00 52.65 -57.65
CA ASP A 528 21.54 54.02 -57.86
C ASP A 528 20.05 54.02 -58.23
N SER A 529 19.66 53.19 -59.22
CA SER A 529 18.26 53.05 -59.64
C SER A 529 17.34 52.59 -58.51
N ARG A 530 17.82 51.65 -57.68
CA ARG A 530 17.11 51.18 -56.49
C ARG A 530 16.90 52.32 -55.49
N VAL A 531 17.97 53.02 -55.11
CA VAL A 531 17.93 54.11 -54.12
C VAL A 531 17.01 55.23 -54.59
N GLU A 532 17.11 55.64 -55.85
CA GLU A 532 16.24 56.67 -56.44
C GLU A 532 14.76 56.27 -56.39
N THR A 533 14.45 55.03 -56.77
CA THR A 533 13.05 54.54 -56.79
C THR A 533 12.48 54.45 -55.38
N HIS A 534 13.27 53.97 -54.42
CA HIS A 534 12.88 53.92 -53.00
C HIS A 534 12.68 55.32 -52.42
N ALA A 535 13.59 56.27 -52.71
CA ALA A 535 13.48 57.65 -52.24
C ALA A 535 12.23 58.34 -52.80
N LEU A 536 11.93 58.14 -54.09
CA LEU A 536 10.71 58.65 -54.70
C LEU A 536 9.46 58.05 -54.04
N PHE A 537 9.45 56.74 -53.77
CA PHE A 537 8.32 56.07 -53.11
C PHE A 537 8.09 56.62 -51.71
N GLN A 538 9.16 56.78 -50.92
CA GLN A 538 9.09 57.36 -49.58
C GLN A 538 8.59 58.81 -49.60
N GLN A 539 9.09 59.63 -50.54
CA GLN A 539 8.65 61.01 -50.69
C GLN A 539 7.15 61.11 -50.99
N ILE A 540 6.62 60.24 -51.85
CA ILE A 540 5.18 60.20 -52.17
C ILE A 540 4.36 59.80 -50.93
N GLN A 541 4.85 58.86 -50.11
CA GLN A 541 4.22 58.48 -48.84
C GLN A 541 4.17 59.63 -47.83
N GLU A 542 5.28 60.34 -47.65
CA GLU A 542 5.41 61.46 -46.71
C GLU A 542 4.52 62.65 -47.08
N GLN A 543 4.28 62.88 -48.38
CA GLN A 543 3.43 63.98 -48.87
C GLN A 543 1.92 63.73 -48.68
N GLY A 544 1.51 62.62 -48.05
CA GLY A 544 0.09 62.35 -47.75
C GLY A 544 -0.79 62.33 -49.00
N LEU A 545 -0.21 61.96 -50.15
CA LEU A 545 -0.97 61.66 -51.35
C LEU A 545 -1.76 60.37 -51.07
N THR A 546 -3.09 60.44 -51.18
CA THR A 546 -3.95 59.26 -51.06
C THR A 546 -3.56 58.28 -52.15
N MET A 547 -2.94 57.17 -51.73
CA MET A 547 -2.41 56.14 -52.61
C MET A 547 -3.56 55.47 -53.38
N PRO A 548 -3.57 55.52 -54.73
CA PRO A 548 -4.40 54.65 -55.55
C PRO A 548 -4.22 53.16 -55.18
N ALA A 549 -5.20 52.32 -55.48
CA ALA A 549 -5.15 50.88 -55.16
C ALA A 549 -3.90 50.19 -55.75
N GLU A 550 -3.41 50.72 -56.86
CA GLU A 550 -2.22 50.28 -57.59
C GLU A 550 -0.92 50.49 -56.79
N PHE A 551 -0.87 51.48 -55.88
CA PHE A 551 0.28 51.71 -55.00
C PHE A 551 0.37 50.75 -53.82
N GLN A 552 -0.71 50.06 -53.46
CA GLN A 552 -0.66 49.04 -52.41
C GLN A 552 0.20 47.83 -52.82
N GLN A 553 0.36 47.61 -54.12
CA GLN A 553 1.18 46.52 -54.68
C GLN A 553 2.65 46.91 -54.90
N PHE A 554 2.99 48.20 -54.79
CA PHE A 554 4.35 48.69 -55.06
C PHE A 554 5.44 48.07 -54.17
N PRO A 555 5.24 47.90 -52.86
CA PRO A 555 6.23 47.21 -52.02
C PRO A 555 6.54 45.79 -52.51
N GLU A 556 5.54 45.09 -53.06
CA GLU A 556 5.74 43.75 -53.59
C GLU A 556 6.43 43.77 -54.97
N ARG A 557 6.09 44.75 -55.82
CA ARG A 557 6.80 44.98 -57.09
C ARG A 557 8.28 45.32 -56.85
N ILE A 558 8.59 46.17 -55.86
CA ILE A 558 9.97 46.47 -55.44
C ILE A 558 10.71 45.18 -55.09
N LYS A 559 10.12 44.32 -54.26
CA LYS A 559 10.75 43.03 -53.89
C LYS A 559 11.00 42.14 -55.11
N GLN A 560 10.07 42.09 -56.08
CA GLN A 560 10.24 41.33 -57.31
C GLN A 560 11.44 41.83 -58.13
N VAL A 561 11.59 43.15 -58.28
CA VAL A 561 12.74 43.75 -58.97
C VAL A 561 14.05 43.52 -58.20
N GLU A 562 14.02 43.61 -56.87
CA GLU A 562 15.17 43.31 -56.02
C GLU A 562 15.61 41.84 -56.16
N LYS A 563 14.67 40.90 -56.33
CA LYS A 563 14.93 39.47 -56.53
C LYS A 563 15.65 39.20 -57.86
N ILE A 564 15.31 39.95 -58.91
CA ILE A 564 16.01 39.87 -60.21
C ILE A 564 17.47 40.25 -60.03
N GLY A 565 17.73 41.41 -59.41
CA GLY A 565 19.05 41.79 -58.90
C GLY A 565 20.22 41.48 -59.84
N ALA A 566 21.24 40.81 -59.30
CA ALA A 566 22.42 40.36 -60.06
C ALA A 566 22.21 39.06 -60.85
N HIS A 567 21.03 38.44 -60.78
CA HIS A 567 20.72 37.22 -61.53
C HIS A 567 20.36 37.53 -63.00
N ASN A 568 20.11 38.79 -63.35
CA ASN A 568 20.07 39.18 -64.76
C ASN A 568 20.41 40.66 -64.90
N PHE A 569 21.66 40.95 -65.25
CA PHE A 569 22.18 42.32 -65.33
C PHE A 569 21.56 43.15 -66.47
N LEU A 570 20.91 42.50 -67.45
CA LEU A 570 20.21 43.17 -68.55
C LEU A 570 18.75 43.47 -68.19
N LEU A 571 18.12 42.60 -67.40
CA LEU A 571 16.72 42.73 -66.99
C LEU A 571 16.57 43.70 -65.80
N ALA A 572 17.44 43.63 -64.79
CA ALA A 572 17.27 44.41 -63.56
C ALA A 572 17.17 45.93 -63.78
N PRO A 573 18.00 46.58 -64.65
CA PRO A 573 17.86 48.01 -64.92
C PRO A 573 16.55 48.36 -65.63
N LEU A 574 16.05 47.50 -66.51
CA LEU A 574 14.78 47.71 -67.22
C LEU A 574 13.59 47.64 -66.26
N GLU A 575 13.64 46.71 -65.31
CA GLU A 575 12.63 46.55 -64.27
C GLU A 575 12.59 47.74 -63.31
N TRP A 576 13.76 48.22 -62.84
CA TRP A 576 13.83 49.42 -62.01
C TRP A 576 13.34 50.66 -62.74
N LYS A 577 13.74 50.81 -64.01
CA LYS A 577 13.26 51.93 -64.83
C LYS A 577 11.74 51.86 -65.00
N ALA A 578 11.20 50.70 -65.37
CA ALA A 578 9.76 50.53 -65.52
C ALA A 578 9.01 50.85 -64.21
N LEU A 579 9.56 50.42 -63.07
CA LEU A 579 8.98 50.72 -61.76
C LEU A 579 9.02 52.21 -61.42
N LYS A 580 10.14 52.89 -61.69
CA LYS A 580 10.29 54.35 -61.51
C LYS A 580 9.34 55.12 -62.44
N ASP A 581 9.31 54.78 -63.72
CA ASP A 581 8.42 55.41 -64.71
C ASP A 581 6.95 55.25 -64.30
N ASP A 582 6.57 54.08 -63.77
CA ASP A 582 5.21 53.85 -63.25
C ASP A 582 4.92 54.75 -62.04
N LEU A 583 5.87 54.83 -61.12
CA LEU A 583 5.76 55.62 -59.90
C LEU A 583 5.59 57.12 -60.20
N GLU A 584 6.40 57.65 -61.11
CA GLU A 584 6.35 59.05 -61.56
C GLU A 584 5.04 59.37 -62.27
N ARG A 585 4.57 58.49 -63.15
CA ARG A 585 3.29 58.67 -63.85
C ARG A 585 2.12 58.71 -62.88
N GLU A 586 2.09 57.82 -61.91
CA GLU A 586 1.00 57.80 -60.94
C GLU A 586 1.07 58.97 -59.94
N ALA A 587 2.27 59.34 -59.48
CA ALA A 587 2.46 60.55 -58.68
C ALA A 587 1.95 61.81 -59.41
N SER A 588 2.25 61.92 -60.70
CA SER A 588 1.77 63.01 -61.56
C SER A 588 0.25 63.05 -61.64
N LYS A 589 -0.43 61.90 -61.80
CA LYS A 589 -1.91 61.82 -61.80
C LYS A 589 -2.49 62.27 -60.47
N SER A 590 -1.96 61.79 -59.34
CA SER A 590 -2.43 62.18 -58.01
C SER A 590 -2.26 63.67 -57.74
N LEU A 591 -1.16 64.28 -58.21
CA LEU A 591 -0.93 65.72 -58.11
C LEU A 591 -1.90 66.52 -59.00
N THR A 592 -2.20 66.07 -60.22
CA THR A 592 -3.22 66.72 -61.07
C THR A 592 -4.63 66.65 -60.49
N SER A 593 -4.95 65.61 -59.69
CA SER A 593 -6.25 65.51 -59.00
C SER A 593 -6.38 66.44 -57.78
N LYS A 594 -5.24 66.83 -57.16
CA LYS A 594 -5.15 67.83 -56.08
C LYS A 594 -4.92 69.27 -56.59
N ALA A 595 -4.67 69.46 -57.89
CA ALA A 595 -4.38 70.76 -58.48
C ALA A 595 -5.64 71.61 -58.69
N ASN A 596 -6.20 72.10 -57.58
CA ASN A 596 -6.84 73.42 -57.51
C ASN A 596 -6.02 74.40 -56.64
N ASN A 597 -4.76 74.08 -56.34
CA ASN A 597 -3.90 74.92 -55.50
C ASN A 597 -2.49 75.09 -56.11
N SER A 598 -1.97 76.32 -56.03
CA SER A 598 -0.80 76.83 -56.77
C SER A 598 0.52 76.10 -56.49
N ASP A 599 0.61 75.38 -55.38
CA ASP A 599 1.85 74.74 -54.92
C ASP A 599 2.24 73.50 -55.75
N ALA A 600 1.28 72.89 -56.46
CA ALA A 600 1.52 71.73 -57.31
C ALA A 600 2.28 72.06 -58.61
N ARG A 601 2.25 73.31 -59.08
CA ARG A 601 2.94 73.74 -60.31
C ARG A 601 4.46 73.85 -60.12
N GLN A 602 4.90 74.27 -58.95
CA GLN A 602 6.33 74.45 -58.63
C GLN A 602 7.08 73.11 -58.47
N LEU A 603 6.34 72.01 -58.22
CA LEU A 603 6.86 70.65 -58.11
C LEU A 603 7.09 69.97 -59.47
N LEU A 604 6.31 70.33 -60.50
CA LEU A 604 6.49 69.81 -61.87
C LEU A 604 7.76 70.38 -62.53
N GLU A 605 8.11 71.64 -62.23
CA GLU A 605 9.33 72.26 -62.74
C GLU A 605 10.58 71.63 -62.12
N THR A 606 10.60 71.40 -60.81
CA THR A 606 11.75 70.77 -60.11
C THR A 606 11.94 69.29 -60.44
N ALA A 607 10.88 68.53 -60.71
CA ALA A 607 10.99 67.14 -61.18
C ALA A 607 11.48 67.06 -62.65
N SER A 608 11.03 67.97 -63.53
CA SER A 608 11.45 67.96 -64.94
C SER A 608 12.87 68.52 -65.13
N GLU A 609 13.30 69.50 -64.34
CA GLU A 609 14.65 70.10 -64.41
C GLU A 609 15.74 69.09 -64.02
N ASN A 610 15.46 68.23 -63.05
CA ASN A 610 16.39 67.14 -62.68
C ASN A 610 16.48 66.06 -63.77
N SER A 611 15.42 65.81 -64.54
CA SER A 611 15.45 64.89 -65.70
C SER A 611 16.18 65.48 -66.92
N ALA A 612 16.12 66.80 -67.11
CA ALA A 612 16.76 67.48 -68.23
C ALA A 612 18.27 67.72 -68.01
N ALA A 613 18.71 67.85 -66.75
CA ALA A 613 20.12 68.02 -66.41
C ALA A 613 20.98 66.76 -66.69
N GLU A 614 20.40 65.55 -66.60
CA GLU A 614 21.11 64.29 -66.89
C GLU A 614 21.13 63.91 -68.37
N GLY A 615 20.20 64.42 -69.18
CA GLY A 615 20.20 64.24 -70.64
C GLY A 615 21.31 65.02 -71.38
N SER A 616 21.95 65.99 -70.71
CA SER A 616 22.98 66.88 -71.27
C SER A 616 24.42 66.46 -70.91
N LYS A 617 24.59 65.44 -70.06
CA LYS A 617 25.89 64.81 -69.75
C LYS A 617 25.83 63.29 -69.94
N LYS A 618 25.66 62.87 -71.19
CA LYS A 618 25.98 61.51 -71.64
C LYS A 618 26.64 61.55 -73.00
#